data_AF-A0A139CN12-F1
#
_entry.id   AF-A0A139CN12-F1
#
_cell.length_a   1.000
_cell.length_b   1.000
_cell.length_c   1.000
_cell.angle_alpha   90.00
_cell.angle_beta   90.00
_cell.angle_gamma   90.00
#
_symmetry.space_group_name_H-M   'P 1'
#
loop_
_entity.id
_entity.type
_entity.pdbx_description
1 polymer ?
#
loop_
_entity_poly.entity_id
_entity_poly.type
_entity_poly.pdbx_seq_one_letter_code
_entity_poly.pdbx_strand_id
1 'polypeptide(L)' 'MIKKATLPQGIATKKDKPLVLHSDNGSPMKAATFMATLEKLGVQSSFSRSRVSNDNPYSESLFKTMKYT' A
#
# COMPACT_ATOMS: atom_id res chain seq x y z
N MET A 1 0.01 -16.14 7.85
CA MET A 1 1.09 -15.18 8.17
C MET A 1 0.57 -13.75 8.24
N ILE A 2 -0.03 -13.21 7.17
CA ILE A 2 -0.53 -11.81 7.14
C ILE A 2 -1.59 -11.49 8.18
N LYS A 3 -2.62 -12.33 8.36
CA LYS A 3 -3.68 -12.06 9.35
C LYS A 3 -3.12 -11.85 10.76
N LYS A 4 -2.10 -12.63 11.14
CA LYS A 4 -1.36 -12.50 12.42
C LYS A 4 -0.55 -11.20 12.49
N ALA A 5 0.06 -10.79 11.38
CA ALA A 5 0.84 -9.54 11.29
C ALA A 5 -0.02 -8.27 11.33
N THR A 6 -1.26 -8.33 10.82
CA THR A 6 -2.17 -7.17 10.79
C THR A 6 -2.82 -6.85 12.13
N LEU A 7 -3.04 -7.87 12.98
CA LEU A 7 -3.62 -7.75 14.31
C LEU A 7 -2.91 -6.73 15.22
N PRO A 8 -1.58 -6.80 15.46
CA PRO A 8 -0.87 -5.84 16.31
C PRO A 8 -0.81 -4.43 15.72
N GLN A 9 -0.98 -4.30 14.40
CA GLN A 9 -1.01 -3.00 13.70
C GLN A 9 -2.40 -2.35 13.74
N GLY A 10 -3.38 -2.98 14.39
CA GLY A 10 -4.77 -2.49 14.42
C GLY A 10 -5.48 -2.54 13.06
N ILE A 11 -4.89 -3.25 12.08
CA ILE A 11 -5.44 -3.35 10.73
C ILE A 11 -6.49 -4.46 10.73
N ALA A 12 -7.76 -4.07 10.83
CA ALA A 12 -8.87 -5.02 10.86
C ALA A 12 -9.06 -5.69 9.49
N THR A 13 -8.64 -6.96 9.39
CA THR A 13 -8.97 -7.84 8.26
C THR A 13 -10.39 -8.40 8.44
N LYS A 14 -11.40 -7.55 8.26
CA LYS A 14 -12.81 -7.99 8.29
C LYS A 14 -13.13 -8.78 7.03
N LYS A 15 -14.05 -9.74 7.13
CA LYS A 15 -14.53 -10.55 5.99
C LYS A 15 -15.02 -9.67 4.83
N ASP A 16 -15.57 -8.50 5.16
CA ASP A 16 -16.17 -7.56 4.20
C ASP A 16 -15.26 -6.37 3.85
N LYS A 17 -14.03 -6.31 4.39
CA LYS A 17 -13.07 -5.24 4.07
C LYS A 17 -11.75 -5.84 3.59
N PRO A 18 -11.46 -5.79 2.28
CA PRO A 18 -10.22 -6.35 1.76
C PRO A 18 -9.01 -5.59 2.31
N LEU A 19 -7.90 -6.30 2.46
CA LEU A 19 -6.62 -5.69 2.76
C LEU A 19 -6.11 -5.03 1.47
N VAL A 20 -6.02 -3.71 1.46
CA VAL A 20 -5.60 -2.93 0.29
C VAL A 20 -4.23 -2.31 0.55
N LEU A 21 -3.31 -2.49 -0.39
CA LEU A 21 -2.04 -1.78 -0.44
C LEU A 21 -2.15 -0.65 -1.46
N HIS A 22 -2.16 0.60 -0.99
CA HIS A 22 -2.10 1.78 -1.85
C HIS A 22 -0.64 2.17 -2.09
N SER A 23 -0.25 2.33 -3.35
CA SER A 23 1.12 2.62 -3.78
C SER A 23 1.13 3.63 -4.94
N ASP A 24 2.31 4.18 -5.24
CA ASP A 24 2.46 5.06 -6.39
C ASP A 24 2.35 4.27 -7.70
N ASN A 25 2.20 5.01 -8.80
CA ASN A 25 1.97 4.42 -10.12
C ASN A 25 3.27 3.93 -10.81
N GLY A 26 4.37 3.80 -10.07
CA GLY A 26 5.71 3.50 -10.56
C GLY A 26 5.88 2.06 -11.06
N SER A 27 6.80 1.87 -12.02
CA SER A 27 7.08 0.57 -12.64
C SER A 27 7.38 -0.57 -11.66
N PRO A 28 8.16 -0.36 -10.57
CA PRO A 28 8.40 -1.42 -9.57
C PRO A 28 7.11 -1.88 -8.88
N MET A 29 6.22 -0.94 -8.55
CA MET A 29 4.95 -1.22 -7.87
C MET A 29 3.94 -1.90 -8.78
N LYS A 30 4.22 -2.00 -10.08
CA LYS A 30 3.42 -2.73 -11.08
C LYS A 30 4.10 -3.99 -11.60
N ALA A 31 5.30 -4.30 -11.13
CA ALA A 31 6.05 -5.44 -11.62
C ALA A 31 5.28 -6.75 -11.37
N ALA A 32 5.31 -7.68 -12.33
CA ALA A 32 4.56 -8.92 -12.28
C ALA A 32 4.86 -9.74 -11.01
N THR A 33 6.14 -9.83 -10.61
CA THR A 33 6.56 -10.53 -9.39
C THR A 33 5.95 -9.92 -8.13
N PHE A 34 5.83 -8.59 -8.09
CA PHE A 34 5.23 -7.89 -6.96
C PHE A 34 3.72 -8.14 -6.90
N MET A 35 3.02 -8.02 -8.04
CA MET A 35 1.59 -8.35 -8.13
C MET A 35 1.29 -9.80 -7.72
N ALA A 36 2.05 -10.77 -8.25
CA ALA A 36 1.90 -12.18 -7.90
C ALA A 36 2.11 -12.44 -6.40
N THR A 37 3.00 -11.67 -5.77
CA THR A 37 3.21 -11.75 -4.32
C THR A 37 2.00 -11.23 -3.56
N LEU A 38 1.44 -10.07 -3.94
CA LEU A 38 0.24 -9.52 -3.32
C LEU A 38 -0.97 -10.44 -3.46
N GLU A 39 -1.16 -11.03 -4.64
CA GLU A 39 -2.22 -12.02 -4.89
C GLU A 39 -2.08 -13.24 -3.97
N LYS A 40 -0.88 -13.83 -3.89
CA LYS A 40 -0.59 -14.96 -2.99
C LYS A 40 -0.87 -14.62 -1.53
N LEU A 41 -0.73 -13.35 -1.17
CA LEU A 41 -0.93 -12.81 0.16
C LEU A 41 -2.38 -12.37 0.43
N GLY A 42 -3.25 -12.37 -0.59
CA GLY A 42 -4.64 -11.92 -0.50
C GLY A 42 -4.77 -10.41 -0.30
N VAL A 43 -3.80 -9.63 -0.80
CA VAL A 43 -3.76 -8.16 -0.72
C VAL A 43 -4.17 -7.59 -2.07
N GLN A 44 -5.12 -6.65 -2.07
CA GLN A 44 -5.49 -5.92 -3.27
C GLN A 44 -4.56 -4.72 -3.48
N SER A 45 -4.07 -4.55 -4.71
CA SER A 45 -3.29 -3.38 -5.09
C SER A 45 -4.19 -2.18 -5.43
N SER A 46 -3.81 -1.00 -4.98
CA SER A 46 -4.38 0.29 -5.37
C SER A 46 -3.26 1.24 -5.75
N PHE A 47 -3.47 2.08 -6.76
CA PHE A 47 -2.44 2.96 -7.31
C PHE A 47 -2.89 4.41 -7.36
N SER A 48 -1.94 5.33 -7.24
CA SER A 48 -2.16 6.76 -7.51
C SER A 48 -2.64 7.01 -8.93
N ARG A 49 -3.43 8.06 -9.11
CA ARG A 49 -3.95 8.48 -10.41
C ARG A 49 -2.81 8.82 -11.39
N SER A 50 -3.05 8.53 -12.67
CA SER A 50 -2.09 8.86 -13.72
C SER A 50 -1.81 10.37 -13.74
N ARG A 51 -0.52 10.74 -13.78
CA ARG A 51 -0.01 12.12 -13.76
C ARG A 51 -0.29 12.92 -12.46
N VAL A 52 -0.70 12.25 -11.38
CA VAL A 52 -0.86 12.87 -10.05
C VAL A 52 0.16 12.26 -9.11
N SER A 53 1.33 12.90 -8.99
CA SER A 53 2.41 12.42 -8.13
C SER A 53 2.17 12.66 -6.65
N ASN A 54 1.22 13.54 -6.31
CA ASN A 54 0.89 13.95 -4.95
C ASN A 54 -0.42 13.34 -4.42
N ASP A 55 -0.75 12.12 -4.86
CA ASP A 55 -2.03 11.48 -4.56
C ASP A 55 -2.02 10.77 -3.18
N ASN A 56 -0.93 10.90 -2.40
CA ASN A 56 -0.78 10.26 -1.09
C ASN A 56 -0.33 11.24 0.00
N PRO A 57 -1.25 12.10 0.50
CA PRO A 57 -0.92 13.18 1.42
C PRO A 57 -0.34 12.69 2.76
N TYR A 58 -0.72 11.48 3.20
CA TYR A 58 -0.19 10.89 4.43
C TYR A 58 1.29 10.54 4.29
N SER A 59 1.67 9.76 3.27
CA SER A 59 3.07 9.40 3.08
C SER A 59 3.94 10.60 2.71
N GLU A 60 3.44 11.53 1.90
CA GLU A 60 4.18 12.73 1.52
C GLU A 60 4.50 13.63 2.71
N SER A 61 3.52 13.87 3.59
CA SER A 61 3.76 14.68 4.79
C SER A 61 4.79 14.03 5.72
N LEU A 62 4.71 12.71 5.90
CA LEU A 62 5.70 11.94 6.67
C LEU A 62 7.12 12.09 6.08
N PHE A 63 7.28 11.86 4.77
CA PHE A 63 8.59 11.97 4.12
C PHE A 63 9.11 13.41 4.07
N LYS A 64 8.22 14.41 3.98
CA LYS A 64 8.59 15.82 4.04
C LYS A 64 9.15 16.17 5.41
N THR A 65 8.49 15.78 6.49
CA THR A 65 9.01 15.95 7.85
C THR A 65 10.41 15.35 7.93
N MET A 66 10.57 14.08 7.57
CA MET A 66 11.86 13.37 7.68
C MET A 66 13.00 14.00 6.84
N LYS A 67 12.70 14.73 5.76
CA LYS A 67 13.71 15.39 4.92
C LYS A 67 14.15 16.75 5.44
N TYR A 68 13.27 17.45 6.16
CA TYR A 68 13.44 18.87 6.48
C TYR A 68 13.37 19.18 7.98
N THR A 69 13.25 18.15 8.83
CA THR A 69 13.58 18.19 10.26
C THR A 69 14.95 17.59 10.47
#